data_AF-A0A8J3D3A3-F1
#
_entry.id   AF-A0A8J3D3A3-F1
#
_cell.length_a   1.000
_cell.length_b   1.000
_cell.length_c   1.000
_cell.angle_alpha   90.00
_cell.angle_beta   90.00
_cell.angle_gamma   90.00
#
_symmetry.space_group_name_H-M   'P 1'
#
loop_
_entity.id
_entity.type
_entity.pdbx_description
1 polymer ?
#
loop_
_entity_poly.entity_id
_entity_poly.type
_entity_poly.pdbx_seq_one_letter_code
_entity_poly.pdbx_strand_id
1 'polypeptide(L)'
;MAEQIEVLGKGPRGPKGWTPVLLPVTDGARKLVRVSDWTGGQEPKPAAGYLGAAGLVEDIADATDFAGRGLVSVEQGNDADLIYTYTDGTTETIPAYFADVLAKAQEVDTNTLAVSQMLGMVETKREEVAQNTVTVSDARQDVENRQGLISLDTLAVSQMLSMVETKRQEVAQNTVTVSDARQDMEDRQSLVSQDTIAVSQMLSMVETKRDQVAQNTVTVSNARQDVETRQTQIGQTKVLIDAALAAALAAGWFPIITETTAARVLALTDAGREIRCTFAGAVSITVPPASSVAWADHTEIVLVQAGAGQVTIVPGAGVTINSSETLKSAKQYAYLGLKRVAANVWDLTGERQIA
;
A
#
# COMPACT_ATOMS: atom_id res chain seq x y z
N MET A 1 144.76 -62.65 -36.40
CA MET A 1 146.07 -62.93 -35.78
C MET A 1 146.01 -62.37 -34.37
N ALA A 2 146.00 -63.23 -33.36
CA ALA A 2 146.00 -62.84 -31.95
C ALA A 2 147.45 -62.61 -31.51
N GLU A 3 147.71 -61.51 -30.81
CA GLU A 3 149.02 -61.27 -30.19
C GLU A 3 148.81 -60.87 -28.73
N GLN A 4 149.41 -61.70 -27.88
CA GLN A 4 149.27 -61.78 -26.44
C GLN A 4 150.32 -60.86 -25.81
N ILE A 5 149.91 -59.86 -25.01
CA ILE A 5 150.84 -58.96 -24.30
C ILE A 5 151.15 -59.53 -22.90
N GLU A 6 152.44 -59.67 -22.66
CA GLU A 6 153.13 -60.27 -21.51
C GLU A 6 153.04 -59.39 -20.25
N VAL A 7 152.79 -60.01 -19.08
CA VAL A 7 152.69 -59.32 -17.78
C VAL A 7 154.09 -59.03 -17.23
N LEU A 8 154.46 -57.74 -17.19
CA LEU A 8 155.67 -57.24 -16.53
C LEU A 8 155.53 -57.28 -14.99
N GLY A 9 156.56 -57.78 -14.30
CA GLY A 9 156.61 -57.94 -12.83
C GLY A 9 156.51 -56.62 -12.04
N LYS A 10 155.91 -56.69 -10.84
CA LYS A 10 155.76 -55.55 -9.91
C LYS A 10 157.11 -55.12 -9.30
N GLY A 11 157.38 -53.81 -9.30
CA GLY A 11 158.53 -53.19 -8.63
C GLY A 11 158.44 -53.22 -7.09
N PRO A 12 159.57 -53.04 -6.38
CA PRO A 12 159.63 -53.15 -4.91
C PRO A 12 158.72 -52.12 -4.21
N ARG A 13 158.00 -52.57 -3.18
CA ARG A 13 157.06 -51.75 -2.39
C ARG A 13 157.83 -50.74 -1.53
N GLY A 14 157.48 -49.45 -1.62
CA GLY A 14 158.06 -48.38 -0.81
C GLY A 14 157.80 -48.54 0.70
N PRO A 15 158.59 -47.89 1.57
CA PRO A 15 158.49 -48.05 3.02
C PRO A 15 157.10 -47.66 3.55
N LYS A 16 156.63 -48.36 4.60
CA LYS A 16 155.29 -48.15 5.19
C LYS A 16 155.20 -46.77 5.84
N GLY A 17 154.15 -45.99 5.53
CA GLY A 17 153.87 -44.70 6.16
C GLY A 17 153.23 -44.82 7.55
N TRP A 18 153.41 -43.81 8.39
CA TRP A 18 152.85 -43.71 9.74
C TRP A 18 151.41 -43.17 9.72
N THR A 19 150.49 -43.79 10.46
CA THR A 19 149.11 -43.28 10.69
C THR A 19 148.98 -42.74 12.12
N PRO A 20 148.49 -41.50 12.32
CA PRO A 20 148.37 -40.92 13.65
C PRO A 20 147.20 -41.54 14.40
N VAL A 21 147.40 -41.77 15.70
CA VAL A 21 146.35 -42.08 16.66
C VAL A 21 145.89 -40.76 17.27
N LEU A 22 144.67 -40.35 16.91
CA LEU A 22 144.07 -39.12 17.38
C LEU A 22 143.23 -39.39 18.63
N LEU A 23 143.50 -38.61 19.66
CA LEU A 23 142.78 -38.61 20.93
C LEU A 23 142.14 -37.23 21.12
N PRO A 24 140.81 -37.15 21.21
CA PRO A 24 140.15 -35.90 21.59
C PRO A 24 140.51 -35.59 23.05
N VAL A 25 140.99 -34.37 23.30
CA VAL A 25 141.32 -33.85 24.63
C VAL A 25 140.45 -32.62 24.87
N THR A 26 139.88 -32.51 26.07
CA THR A 26 139.10 -31.32 26.43
C THR A 26 139.95 -30.44 27.34
N ASP A 27 140.01 -29.14 27.03
CA ASP A 27 140.64 -28.11 27.86
C ASP A 27 139.62 -27.01 28.14
N GLY A 28 138.95 -27.13 29.31
CA GLY A 28 137.80 -26.29 29.64
C GLY A 28 136.66 -26.42 28.62
N ALA A 29 136.25 -25.30 28.03
CA ALA A 29 135.23 -25.24 26.98
C ALA A 29 135.77 -25.64 25.59
N ARG A 30 137.10 -25.64 25.41
CA ARG A 30 137.73 -25.97 24.14
C ARG A 30 137.73 -27.48 23.90
N LYS A 31 137.38 -27.89 22.68
CA LYS A 31 137.53 -29.28 22.22
C LYS A 31 138.77 -29.36 21.35
N LEU A 32 139.83 -29.97 21.88
CA LEU A 32 141.14 -30.10 21.23
C LEU A 32 141.34 -31.53 20.72
N VAL A 33 142.31 -31.72 19.82
CA VAL A 33 142.69 -33.04 19.30
C VAL A 33 144.20 -33.23 19.46
N ARG A 34 144.62 -34.33 20.09
CA ARG A 34 146.03 -34.71 20.29
C ARG A 34 146.39 -35.94 19.46
N VAL A 35 147.47 -35.88 18.70
CA VAL A 35 148.15 -37.07 18.18
C VAL A 35 148.93 -37.70 19.34
N SER A 36 148.42 -38.77 19.92
CA SER A 36 149.03 -39.45 21.05
C SER A 36 150.12 -40.44 20.65
N ASP A 37 149.95 -41.04 19.47
CA ASP A 37 150.87 -42.05 18.97
C ASP A 37 150.80 -42.18 17.45
N TRP A 38 151.71 -42.96 16.86
CA TRP A 38 151.69 -43.31 15.44
C TRP A 38 151.82 -44.82 15.24
N THR A 39 151.07 -45.39 14.32
CA THR A 39 151.08 -46.84 14.04
C THR A 39 151.41 -47.13 12.57
N GLY A 40 151.95 -48.34 12.30
CA GLY A 40 152.07 -48.90 10.95
C GLY A 40 153.36 -48.60 10.16
N GLY A 41 154.21 -47.66 10.59
CA GLY A 41 155.41 -47.25 9.86
C GLY A 41 156.70 -48.03 10.20
N GLN A 42 157.79 -47.70 9.49
CA GLN A 42 159.14 -48.19 9.76
C GLN A 42 159.99 -47.02 10.31
N GLU A 43 160.82 -47.29 11.33
CA GLU A 43 161.60 -46.28 12.09
C GLU A 43 162.35 -45.25 11.21
N PRO A 44 162.48 -43.97 11.64
CA PRO A 44 162.04 -43.41 12.92
C PRO A 44 160.56 -42.94 12.96
N LYS A 45 159.92 -43.05 14.12
CA LYS A 45 158.52 -42.66 14.38
C LYS A 45 158.31 -41.14 14.55
N PRO A 46 157.25 -40.52 13.98
CA PRO A 46 156.97 -39.09 14.16
C PRO A 46 156.60 -38.74 15.61
N ALA A 47 156.83 -37.48 16.00
CA ALA A 47 156.53 -36.98 17.32
C ALA A 47 155.01 -36.93 17.60
N ALA A 48 154.64 -37.07 18.87
CA ALA A 48 153.29 -36.88 19.38
C ALA A 48 153.08 -35.43 19.83
N GLY A 49 151.88 -34.86 19.64
CA GLY A 49 151.56 -33.46 19.95
C GLY A 49 150.08 -33.12 19.74
N TYR A 50 149.65 -31.91 20.06
CA TYR A 50 148.31 -31.39 19.79
C TYR A 50 148.19 -30.81 18.38
N LEU A 51 147.01 -30.88 17.76
CA LEU A 51 146.75 -30.19 16.51
C LEU A 51 146.56 -28.69 16.78
N GLY A 52 147.56 -27.91 16.40
CA GLY A 52 147.49 -26.45 16.33
C GLY A 52 147.18 -25.98 14.91
N ALA A 53 146.95 -24.68 14.77
CA ALA A 53 146.44 -24.09 13.53
C ALA A 53 147.38 -24.25 12.31
N ALA A 54 148.67 -24.49 12.55
CA ALA A 54 149.70 -24.63 11.51
C ALA A 54 150.41 -26.00 11.50
N GLY A 55 150.08 -26.92 12.42
CA GLY A 55 150.76 -28.21 12.55
C GLY A 55 150.67 -28.78 13.97
N LEU A 56 151.51 -29.79 14.25
CA LEU A 56 151.60 -30.39 15.57
C LEU A 56 152.36 -29.48 16.53
N VAL A 57 151.73 -29.14 17.65
CA VAL A 57 152.29 -28.32 18.74
C VAL A 57 152.43 -29.16 20.01
N GLU A 58 153.49 -28.97 20.79
CA GLU A 58 153.67 -29.74 22.03
C GLU A 58 152.78 -29.22 23.17
N ASP A 59 152.56 -27.91 23.24
CA ASP A 59 151.78 -27.25 24.29
C ASP A 59 150.28 -27.22 23.98
N ILE A 60 149.45 -27.52 24.99
CA ILE A 60 147.99 -27.52 24.88
C ILE A 60 147.41 -26.10 24.71
N ALA A 61 148.15 -25.06 25.12
CA ALA A 61 147.74 -23.66 24.97
C ALA A 61 147.57 -23.28 23.49
N ASP A 62 148.48 -23.75 22.64
CA ASP A 62 148.55 -23.45 21.21
C ASP A 62 147.69 -24.38 20.33
N ALA A 63 146.98 -25.32 20.94
CA ALA A 63 146.07 -26.21 20.24
C ALA A 63 144.82 -25.46 19.74
N THR A 64 144.34 -25.83 18.55
CA THR A 64 143.14 -25.23 17.96
C THR A 64 141.88 -25.78 18.62
N ASP A 65 140.93 -24.89 18.93
CA ASP A 65 139.60 -25.26 19.40
C ASP A 65 138.72 -25.70 18.23
N PHE A 66 138.14 -26.89 18.35
CA PHE A 66 137.22 -27.51 17.38
C PHE A 66 135.78 -27.57 17.90
N ALA A 67 135.42 -26.83 18.96
CA ALA A 67 134.03 -26.72 19.41
C ALA A 67 133.13 -26.00 18.38
N GLY A 68 131.85 -26.40 18.30
CA GLY A 68 130.87 -25.78 17.39
C GLY A 68 130.31 -24.45 17.93
N ARG A 69 129.84 -23.57 17.03
CA ARG A 69 129.24 -22.25 17.36
C ARG A 69 127.88 -22.45 18.07
N GLY A 70 127.76 -22.04 19.33
CA GLY A 70 126.52 -22.09 20.14
C GLY A 70 126.01 -20.68 20.48
N LEU A 71 124.70 -20.50 20.66
CA LEU A 71 124.14 -19.22 21.07
C LEU A 71 124.27 -19.02 22.59
N VAL A 72 124.72 -17.84 23.02
CA VAL A 72 125.00 -17.49 24.43
C VAL A 72 123.89 -16.63 25.02
N SER A 73 123.47 -15.57 24.33
CA SER A 73 122.43 -14.68 24.81
C SER A 73 121.67 -14.02 23.67
N VAL A 74 120.45 -13.56 23.98
CA VAL A 74 119.65 -12.69 23.11
C VAL A 74 119.24 -11.48 23.94
N GLU A 75 119.58 -10.29 23.47
CA GLU A 75 119.31 -9.02 24.15
C GLU A 75 118.67 -8.01 23.18
N GLN A 76 117.90 -7.07 23.70
CA GLN A 76 117.27 -6.02 22.91
C GLN A 76 118.16 -4.77 22.91
N GLY A 77 118.58 -4.32 21.72
CA GLY A 77 119.36 -3.11 21.54
C GLY A 77 118.52 -1.83 21.65
N ASN A 78 119.19 -0.67 21.74
CA ASN A 78 118.53 0.63 21.91
C ASN A 78 117.62 1.05 20.74
N ASP A 79 117.84 0.48 19.55
CA ASP A 79 117.02 0.72 18.34
C ASP A 79 115.93 -0.35 18.13
N ALA A 80 115.57 -1.10 19.18
CA ALA A 80 114.59 -2.20 19.17
C ALA A 80 114.97 -3.43 18.30
N ASP A 81 116.21 -3.48 17.80
CA ASP A 81 116.82 -4.66 17.20
C ASP A 81 117.00 -5.79 18.24
N LEU A 82 116.90 -7.05 17.79
CA LEU A 82 117.28 -8.21 18.61
C LEU A 82 118.71 -8.62 18.26
N ILE A 83 119.59 -8.63 19.27
CA ILE A 83 121.01 -8.96 19.13
C ILE A 83 121.26 -10.35 19.72
N TYR A 84 121.73 -11.25 18.87
CA TYR A 84 122.08 -12.63 19.22
C TYR A 84 123.60 -12.69 19.40
N THR A 85 124.09 -13.14 20.56
CA THR A 85 125.53 -13.30 20.83
C THR A 85 125.89 -14.78 20.89
N TYR A 86 126.94 -15.20 20.18
CA TYR A 86 127.37 -16.59 20.07
C TYR A 86 128.65 -16.89 20.88
N THR A 87 128.94 -18.17 21.13
CA THR A 87 130.06 -18.65 21.98
C THR A 87 131.44 -18.35 21.40
N ASP A 88 131.50 -18.02 20.11
CA ASP A 88 132.70 -17.57 19.42
C ASP A 88 132.92 -16.03 19.53
N GLY A 89 132.05 -15.33 20.25
CA GLY A 89 132.11 -13.87 20.45
C GLY A 89 131.51 -13.05 19.31
N THR A 90 130.94 -13.68 18.28
CA THR A 90 130.26 -12.97 17.18
C THR A 90 128.83 -12.59 17.57
N THR A 91 128.30 -11.52 16.97
CA THR A 91 126.91 -11.10 17.14
C THR A 91 126.17 -11.03 15.80
N GLU A 92 124.89 -11.37 15.80
CA GLU A 92 123.97 -11.18 14.67
C GLU A 92 122.80 -10.30 15.11
N THR A 93 122.48 -9.28 14.32
CA THR A 93 121.41 -8.33 14.59
C THR A 93 120.23 -8.60 13.67
N ILE A 94 119.05 -8.84 14.25
CA ILE A 94 117.79 -8.87 13.52
C ILE A 94 117.21 -7.44 13.53
N PRO A 95 117.07 -6.77 12.36
CA PRO A 95 116.74 -5.34 12.34
C PRO A 95 115.27 -5.04 12.71
N ALA A 96 115.04 -3.82 13.22
CA ALA A 96 113.80 -3.33 13.79
C ALA A 96 112.60 -3.25 12.83
N TYR A 97 112.77 -3.44 11.51
CA TYR A 97 111.63 -3.45 10.57
C TYR A 97 110.66 -4.62 10.83
N PHE A 98 111.05 -5.64 11.60
CA PHE A 98 110.13 -6.65 12.10
C PHE A 98 109.21 -6.13 13.23
N ALA A 99 109.42 -4.93 13.79
CA ALA A 99 108.54 -4.31 14.79
C ALA A 99 107.24 -3.73 14.21
N ASP A 100 107.27 -3.24 12.96
CA ASP A 100 106.07 -2.76 12.24
C ASP A 100 105.07 -3.90 11.98
N VAL A 101 105.57 -5.13 11.83
CA VAL A 101 104.75 -6.35 11.72
C VAL A 101 103.96 -6.61 13.00
N LEU A 102 104.53 -6.34 14.18
CA LEU A 102 103.85 -6.53 15.47
C LEU A 102 102.78 -5.46 15.71
N ALA A 103 103.04 -4.20 15.34
CA ALA A 103 102.04 -3.13 15.38
C ALA A 103 100.87 -3.41 14.42
N LYS A 104 101.16 -3.90 13.21
CA LYS A 104 100.13 -4.29 12.24
C LYS A 104 99.32 -5.48 12.71
N ALA A 105 99.92 -6.44 13.42
CA ALA A 105 99.20 -7.55 14.03
C ALA A 105 98.16 -7.07 15.08
N GLN A 106 98.53 -6.11 15.94
CA GLN A 106 97.59 -5.52 16.91
C GLN A 106 96.44 -4.75 16.24
N GLU A 107 96.71 -4.03 15.15
CA GLU A 107 95.67 -3.36 14.35
C GLU A 107 94.73 -4.40 13.69
N VAL A 108 95.28 -5.51 13.18
CA VAL A 108 94.49 -6.62 12.62
C VAL A 108 93.62 -7.27 13.69
N ASP A 109 94.12 -7.47 14.92
CA ASP A 109 93.32 -7.99 16.04
C ASP A 109 92.17 -7.03 16.40
N THR A 110 92.45 -5.72 16.44
CA THR A 110 91.45 -4.68 16.69
C THR A 110 90.37 -4.66 15.60
N ASN A 111 90.78 -4.71 14.34
CA ASN A 111 89.86 -4.77 13.20
C ASN A 111 89.06 -6.08 13.18
N THR A 112 89.67 -7.20 13.56
CA THR A 112 88.99 -8.50 13.65
C THR A 112 87.91 -8.48 14.73
N LEU A 113 88.20 -7.85 15.87
CA LEU A 113 87.21 -7.65 16.93
C LEU A 113 86.07 -6.73 16.48
N ALA A 114 86.38 -5.60 15.83
CA ALA A 114 85.39 -4.68 15.28
C ALA A 114 84.49 -5.37 14.24
N VAL A 115 85.07 -6.14 13.32
CA VAL A 115 84.34 -6.93 12.32
C VAL A 115 83.45 -7.99 12.99
N SER A 116 83.93 -8.66 14.05
CA SER A 116 83.14 -9.64 14.81
C SER A 116 81.94 -8.99 15.50
N GLN A 117 82.12 -7.80 16.07
CA GLN A 117 81.03 -7.02 16.66
C GLN A 117 80.01 -6.57 15.60
N MET A 118 80.47 -6.08 14.45
CA MET A 118 79.60 -5.74 13.33
C MET A 118 78.82 -6.96 12.82
N LEU A 119 79.48 -8.12 12.70
CA LEU A 119 78.83 -9.36 12.30
C LEU A 119 77.72 -9.75 13.27
N GLY A 120 77.95 -9.61 14.59
CA GLY A 120 76.91 -9.81 15.61
C GLY A 120 75.71 -8.88 15.42
N MET A 121 75.94 -7.59 15.19
CA MET A 121 74.86 -6.63 14.92
C MET A 121 74.08 -6.96 13.63
N VAL A 122 74.78 -7.42 12.58
CA VAL A 122 74.18 -7.84 11.32
C VAL A 122 73.29 -9.06 11.52
N GLU A 123 73.73 -10.04 12.31
CA GLU A 123 72.92 -11.24 12.59
C GLU A 123 71.66 -10.89 13.39
N THR A 124 71.76 -10.01 14.41
CA THR A 124 70.58 -9.51 15.14
C THR A 124 69.59 -8.82 14.20
N LYS A 125 70.06 -7.92 13.33
CA LYS A 125 69.17 -7.26 12.35
C LYS A 125 68.58 -8.24 11.35
N ARG A 126 69.31 -9.28 10.98
CA ARG A 126 68.81 -10.33 10.07
C ARG A 126 67.66 -11.09 10.72
N GLU A 127 67.74 -11.40 12.01
CA GLU A 127 66.65 -12.01 12.77
C GLU A 127 65.43 -11.08 12.88
N GLU A 128 65.63 -9.79 13.18
CA GLU A 128 64.56 -8.79 13.19
C GLU A 128 63.86 -8.68 11.83
N VAL A 129 64.64 -8.63 10.73
CA VAL A 129 64.10 -8.60 9.37
C VAL A 129 63.33 -9.87 9.05
N ALA A 130 63.81 -11.03 9.48
CA ALA A 130 63.10 -12.30 9.31
C ALA A 130 61.75 -12.28 10.05
N GLN A 131 61.72 -11.82 11.30
CA GLN A 131 60.47 -11.70 12.08
C GLN A 131 59.51 -10.68 11.44
N ASN A 132 60.00 -9.52 11.02
CA ASN A 132 59.18 -8.52 10.34
C ASN A 132 58.61 -9.06 9.03
N THR A 133 59.37 -9.88 8.30
CA THR A 133 58.89 -10.53 7.07
C THR A 133 57.71 -11.46 7.36
N VAL A 134 57.76 -12.24 8.45
CA VAL A 134 56.65 -13.10 8.89
C VAL A 134 55.44 -12.24 9.29
N THR A 135 55.62 -11.24 10.15
CA THR A 135 54.52 -10.37 10.60
C THR A 135 53.83 -9.66 9.43
N VAL A 136 54.59 -9.18 8.46
CA VAL A 136 54.04 -8.54 7.25
C VAL A 136 53.30 -9.55 6.38
N SER A 137 53.78 -10.79 6.29
CA SER A 137 53.09 -11.87 5.57
C SER A 137 51.73 -12.19 6.21
N ASP A 138 51.68 -12.31 7.54
CA ASP A 138 50.44 -12.59 8.28
C ASP A 138 49.44 -11.44 8.13
N ALA A 139 49.91 -10.19 8.25
CA ALA A 139 49.07 -9.01 8.04
C ALA A 139 48.51 -8.94 6.61
N ARG A 140 49.30 -9.34 5.60
CA ARG A 140 48.84 -9.41 4.21
C ARG A 140 47.74 -10.46 4.04
N GLN A 141 47.86 -11.61 4.71
CA GLN A 141 46.83 -12.64 4.68
C GLN A 141 45.52 -12.18 5.35
N ASP A 142 45.60 -11.46 6.47
CA ASP A 142 44.41 -10.86 7.12
C ASP A 142 43.70 -9.87 6.18
N VAL A 143 44.47 -9.01 5.50
CA VAL A 143 43.91 -8.07 4.52
C VAL A 143 43.20 -8.80 3.39
N GLU A 144 43.79 -9.88 2.86
CA GLU A 144 43.16 -10.69 1.80
C GLU A 144 41.85 -11.33 2.28
N ASN A 145 41.85 -11.89 3.50
CA ASN A 145 40.64 -12.47 4.10
C ASN A 145 39.54 -11.40 4.27
N ARG A 146 39.90 -10.21 4.75
CA ARG A 146 38.95 -9.09 4.92
C ARG A 146 38.44 -8.56 3.59
N GLN A 147 39.26 -8.51 2.55
CA GLN A 147 38.82 -8.17 1.20
C GLN A 147 37.80 -9.17 0.66
N GLY A 148 37.98 -10.46 0.95
CA GLY A 148 36.98 -11.50 0.63
C GLY A 148 35.64 -11.26 1.32
N LEU A 149 35.64 -10.95 2.62
CA LEU A 149 34.42 -10.60 3.37
C LEU A 149 33.74 -9.33 2.83
N ILE A 150 34.51 -8.29 2.55
CA ILE A 150 33.99 -7.03 1.97
C ILE A 150 33.34 -7.29 0.61
N SER A 151 33.92 -8.18 -0.21
CA SER A 151 33.34 -8.54 -1.50
C SER A 151 31.98 -9.24 -1.34
N LEU A 152 31.87 -10.16 -0.37
CA LEU A 152 30.61 -10.83 -0.03
C LEU A 152 29.55 -9.83 0.46
N ASP A 153 29.91 -8.93 1.38
CA ASP A 153 29.01 -7.91 1.89
C ASP A 153 28.55 -6.95 0.79
N THR A 154 29.47 -6.56 -0.10
CA THR A 154 29.15 -5.70 -1.26
C THR A 154 28.13 -6.37 -2.17
N LEU A 155 28.26 -7.68 -2.40
CA LEU A 155 27.30 -8.44 -3.19
C LEU A 155 25.93 -8.52 -2.49
N ALA A 156 25.92 -8.82 -1.19
CA ALA A 156 24.69 -8.88 -0.40
C ALA A 156 23.95 -7.53 -0.39
N VAL A 157 24.68 -6.42 -0.20
CA VAL A 157 24.12 -5.07 -0.29
C VAL A 157 23.56 -4.77 -1.67
N SER A 158 24.25 -5.16 -2.73
CA SER A 158 23.77 -4.98 -4.11
C SER A 158 22.45 -5.74 -4.37
N GLN A 159 22.34 -6.97 -3.85
CA GLN A 159 21.10 -7.76 -3.92
C GLN A 159 19.97 -7.11 -3.13
N MET A 160 20.25 -6.65 -1.91
CA MET A 160 19.27 -5.93 -1.08
C MET A 160 18.78 -4.65 -1.77
N LEU A 161 19.68 -3.87 -2.39
CA LEU A 161 19.31 -2.67 -3.13
C LEU A 161 18.38 -3.00 -4.31
N SER A 162 18.64 -4.09 -5.04
CA SER A 162 17.75 -4.56 -6.12
C SER A 162 16.36 -4.96 -5.61
N MET A 163 16.29 -5.66 -4.47
CA MET A 163 15.01 -5.99 -3.82
C MET A 163 14.25 -4.74 -3.35
N VAL A 164 14.96 -3.77 -2.76
CA VAL A 164 14.37 -2.49 -2.32
C VAL A 164 13.83 -1.72 -3.50
N GLU A 165 14.55 -1.66 -4.62
CA GLU A 165 14.08 -0.98 -5.83
C GLU A 165 12.83 -1.66 -6.39
N THR A 166 12.80 -3.00 -6.43
CA THR A 166 11.61 -3.77 -6.83
C THR A 166 10.41 -3.43 -5.96
N LYS A 167 10.57 -3.41 -4.62
CA LYS A 167 9.50 -3.02 -3.70
C LYS A 167 9.06 -1.57 -3.85
N ARG A 168 9.98 -0.64 -4.15
CA ARG A 168 9.63 0.76 -4.42
C ARG A 168 8.74 0.89 -5.65
N GLN A 169 9.02 0.14 -6.71
CA GLN A 169 8.18 0.10 -7.90
C GLN A 169 6.79 -0.47 -7.60
N GLU A 170 6.71 -1.54 -6.81
CA GLU A 170 5.43 -2.11 -6.35
C GLU A 170 4.61 -1.10 -5.53
N VAL A 171 5.25 -0.40 -4.58
CA VAL A 171 4.59 0.64 -3.77
C VAL A 171 4.12 1.81 -4.65
N ALA A 172 4.89 2.21 -5.66
CA ALA A 172 4.48 3.24 -6.61
C ALA A 172 3.23 2.81 -7.39
N GLN A 173 3.20 1.58 -7.90
CA GLN A 173 2.03 1.04 -8.61
C GLN A 173 0.79 0.93 -7.70
N ASN A 174 0.98 0.48 -6.46
CA ASN A 174 -0.11 0.41 -5.48
C ASN A 174 -0.65 1.81 -5.15
N THR A 175 0.23 2.81 -5.08
CA THR A 175 -0.19 4.21 -4.86
C THR A 175 -1.08 4.72 -5.99
N VAL A 176 -0.72 4.45 -7.25
CA VAL A 176 -1.55 4.80 -8.42
C VAL A 176 -2.89 4.08 -8.37
N THR A 177 -2.87 2.77 -8.13
CA THR A 177 -4.10 1.94 -8.07
C THR A 177 -5.07 2.42 -6.99
N VAL A 178 -4.55 2.80 -5.82
CA VAL A 178 -5.35 3.36 -4.72
C VAL A 178 -5.89 4.75 -5.07
N SER A 179 -5.12 5.57 -5.80
CA SER A 179 -5.57 6.87 -6.29
C SER A 179 -6.73 6.73 -7.28
N ASP A 180 -6.63 5.80 -8.23
CA ASP A 180 -7.69 5.53 -9.22
C ASP A 180 -8.96 5.01 -8.53
N ALA A 181 -8.82 4.05 -7.61
CA ALA A 181 -9.94 3.53 -6.83
C ALA A 181 -10.63 4.63 -5.99
N ARG A 182 -9.85 5.60 -5.50
CA ARG A 182 -10.40 6.75 -4.77
C ARG A 182 -11.20 7.66 -5.71
N GLN A 183 -10.70 7.94 -6.91
CA GLN A 183 -11.43 8.72 -7.91
C GLN A 183 -12.75 8.03 -8.29
N ASP A 184 -12.72 6.72 -8.54
CA ASP A 184 -13.93 5.93 -8.82
C ASP A 184 -14.96 6.02 -7.68
N MET A 185 -14.51 6.02 -6.42
CA MET A 185 -15.41 6.20 -5.27
C MET A 185 -16.02 7.60 -5.24
N GLU A 186 -15.26 8.65 -5.55
CA GLU A 186 -15.77 10.02 -5.61
C GLU A 186 -16.82 10.17 -6.73
N ASP A 187 -16.57 9.57 -7.90
CA ASP A 187 -17.53 9.55 -9.02
C ASP A 187 -18.81 8.78 -8.64
N ARG A 188 -18.69 7.63 -7.98
CA ARG A 188 -19.84 6.86 -7.48
C ARG A 188 -20.63 7.61 -6.42
N GLN A 189 -19.97 8.35 -5.52
CA GLN A 189 -20.65 9.18 -4.52
C GLN A 189 -21.45 10.31 -5.17
N SER A 190 -20.93 10.90 -6.25
CA SER A 190 -21.66 11.89 -7.05
C SER A 190 -22.92 11.29 -7.66
N LEU A 191 -22.84 10.10 -8.26
CA LEU A 191 -24.01 9.38 -8.81
C LEU A 191 -25.05 9.05 -7.73
N VAL A 192 -24.62 8.51 -6.58
CA VAL A 192 -25.53 8.20 -5.47
C VAL A 192 -26.24 9.47 -4.95
N SER A 193 -25.55 10.60 -4.93
CA SER A 193 -26.16 11.88 -4.54
C SER A 193 -27.22 12.34 -5.55
N GLN A 194 -26.96 12.18 -6.84
CA GLN A 194 -27.94 12.47 -7.90
C GLN A 194 -29.16 11.55 -7.80
N ASP A 195 -28.95 10.24 -7.62
CA ASP A 195 -30.03 9.27 -7.45
C ASP A 195 -30.88 9.57 -6.20
N THR A 196 -30.24 9.97 -5.10
CA THR A 196 -30.93 10.37 -3.87
C THR A 196 -31.87 11.56 -4.11
N ILE A 197 -31.42 12.55 -4.88
CA ILE A 197 -32.24 13.71 -5.27
C ILE A 197 -33.39 13.25 -6.18
N ALA A 198 -33.13 12.42 -7.19
CA ALA A 198 -34.14 11.91 -8.11
C ALA A 198 -35.22 11.11 -7.36
N VAL A 199 -34.84 10.24 -6.43
CA VAL A 199 -35.77 9.49 -5.57
C VAL A 199 -36.60 10.43 -4.70
N SER A 200 -35.99 11.47 -4.13
CA SER A 200 -36.72 12.46 -3.32
C SER A 200 -37.77 13.22 -4.14
N GLN A 201 -37.44 13.59 -5.38
CA GLN A 201 -38.38 14.21 -6.31
C GLN A 201 -39.53 13.27 -6.68
N MET A 202 -39.23 12.00 -6.97
CA MET A 202 -40.26 10.99 -7.25
C MET A 202 -41.18 10.78 -6.04
N LEU A 203 -40.64 10.77 -4.82
CA LEU A 203 -41.43 10.62 -3.60
C LEU A 203 -42.43 11.78 -3.45
N SER A 204 -42.00 13.02 -3.66
CA SER A 204 -42.87 14.20 -3.63
C SER A 204 -43.99 14.14 -4.68
N MET A 205 -43.70 13.63 -5.88
CA MET A 205 -44.72 13.41 -6.92
C MET A 205 -45.75 12.35 -6.50
N VAL A 206 -45.30 11.28 -5.84
CA VAL A 206 -46.18 10.21 -5.34
C VAL A 206 -47.08 10.73 -4.21
N GLU A 207 -46.55 11.51 -3.28
CA GLU A 207 -47.32 12.16 -2.22
C GLU A 207 -48.40 13.08 -2.81
N THR A 208 -48.04 13.93 -3.77
CA THR A 208 -48.99 14.80 -4.47
C THR A 208 -50.12 14.01 -5.13
N LYS A 209 -49.78 12.91 -5.84
CA LYS A 209 -50.79 12.04 -6.46
C LYS A 209 -51.65 11.32 -5.43
N ARG A 210 -51.08 10.92 -4.29
CA ARG A 210 -51.83 10.29 -3.20
C ARG A 210 -52.88 11.25 -2.62
N ASP A 211 -52.50 12.51 -2.43
CA ASP A 211 -53.43 13.55 -1.97
C ASP A 211 -54.52 13.82 -3.00
N GLN A 212 -54.18 13.86 -4.29
CA GLN A 212 -55.17 13.99 -5.37
C GLN A 212 -56.16 12.82 -5.38
N VAL A 213 -55.69 11.58 -5.18
CA VAL A 213 -56.57 10.40 -5.09
C VAL A 213 -57.47 10.48 -3.86
N ALA A 214 -56.95 10.95 -2.72
CA ALA A 214 -57.76 11.16 -1.51
C ALA A 214 -58.87 12.20 -1.75
N GLN A 215 -58.54 13.34 -2.38
CA GLN A 215 -59.52 14.36 -2.76
C GLN A 215 -60.56 13.81 -3.73
N ASN A 216 -60.14 13.12 -4.79
CA ASN A 216 -61.06 12.50 -5.76
C ASN A 216 -62.00 11.50 -5.09
N THR A 217 -61.52 10.75 -4.09
CA THR A 217 -62.35 9.81 -3.33
C THR A 217 -63.46 10.54 -2.57
N VAL A 218 -63.15 11.67 -1.94
CA VAL A 218 -64.15 12.52 -1.26
C VAL A 218 -65.14 13.11 -2.27
N THR A 219 -64.66 13.66 -3.40
CA THR A 219 -65.52 14.20 -4.46
C THR A 219 -66.51 13.16 -4.97
N VAL A 220 -66.05 11.93 -5.24
CA VAL A 220 -66.92 10.84 -5.68
C VAL A 220 -67.91 10.43 -4.58
N SER A 221 -67.50 10.41 -3.32
CA SER A 221 -68.39 10.12 -2.20
C SER A 221 -69.53 11.14 -2.11
N ASN A 222 -69.22 12.43 -2.21
CA ASN A 222 -70.23 13.49 -2.19
C ASN A 222 -71.19 13.38 -3.40
N ALA A 223 -70.65 13.15 -4.59
CA ALA A 223 -71.46 12.95 -5.79
C ALA A 223 -72.40 11.74 -5.67
N ARG A 224 -71.96 10.65 -5.02
CA ARG A 224 -72.81 9.48 -4.73
C ARG A 224 -73.96 9.84 -3.78
N GLN A 225 -73.68 10.61 -2.73
CA GLN A 225 -74.70 11.05 -1.78
C GLN A 225 -75.73 11.99 -2.43
N ASP A 226 -75.29 12.86 -3.33
CA ASP A 226 -76.18 13.70 -4.14
C ASP A 226 -77.09 12.86 -5.04
N VAL A 227 -76.57 11.82 -5.67
CA VAL A 227 -77.36 10.90 -6.49
C VAL A 227 -78.42 10.17 -5.65
N GLU A 228 -78.06 9.67 -4.47
CA GLU A 228 -78.98 9.00 -3.55
C GLU A 228 -80.11 9.94 -3.07
N THR A 229 -79.75 11.20 -2.77
CA THR A 229 -80.71 12.25 -2.42
C THR A 229 -81.68 12.51 -3.58
N ARG A 230 -81.16 12.66 -4.80
CA ARG A 230 -81.99 12.85 -6.01
C ARG A 230 -82.90 11.67 -6.30
N GLN A 231 -82.43 10.43 -6.12
CA GLN A 231 -83.25 9.23 -6.27
C GLN A 231 -84.42 9.21 -5.29
N THR A 232 -84.17 9.61 -4.03
CA THR A 232 -85.21 9.74 -3.01
C THR A 232 -86.25 10.80 -3.39
N GLN A 233 -85.81 11.97 -3.86
CA GLN A 233 -86.71 13.04 -4.32
C GLN A 233 -87.56 12.63 -5.53
N ILE A 234 -86.96 11.93 -6.50
CA ILE A 234 -87.67 11.37 -7.65
C ILE A 234 -88.74 10.37 -7.17
N GLY A 235 -88.39 9.49 -6.23
CA GLY A 235 -89.33 8.54 -5.62
C GLY A 235 -90.52 9.24 -4.96
N GLN A 236 -90.27 10.27 -4.15
CA GLN A 236 -91.32 11.07 -3.51
C GLN A 236 -92.22 11.79 -4.54
N THR A 237 -91.60 12.39 -5.56
CA THR A 237 -92.33 13.09 -6.62
C THR A 237 -93.22 12.14 -7.40
N LYS A 238 -92.74 10.92 -7.69
CA LYS A 238 -93.53 9.88 -8.33
C LYS A 238 -94.80 9.55 -7.52
N VAL A 239 -94.66 9.34 -6.21
CA VAL A 239 -95.79 9.05 -5.32
C VAL A 239 -96.81 10.19 -5.31
N LEU A 240 -96.33 11.45 -5.25
CA LEU A 240 -97.19 12.62 -5.30
C LEU A 240 -97.96 12.75 -6.62
N ILE A 241 -97.29 12.50 -7.75
CA ILE A 241 -97.92 12.49 -9.07
C ILE A 241 -98.97 11.38 -9.17
N ASP A 242 -98.63 10.16 -8.74
CA ASP A 242 -99.54 9.02 -8.76
C ASP A 242 -100.79 9.29 -7.90
N ALA A 243 -100.61 9.89 -6.72
CA ALA A 243 -101.71 10.27 -5.83
C ALA A 243 -102.59 11.39 -6.42
N ALA A 244 -101.97 12.42 -7.02
CA ALA A 244 -102.70 13.51 -7.66
C ALA A 244 -103.52 13.02 -8.86
N LEU A 245 -102.94 12.14 -9.68
CA LEU A 245 -103.63 11.52 -10.81
C LEU A 245 -104.79 10.64 -10.34
N ALA A 246 -104.57 9.81 -9.31
CA ALA A 246 -105.62 8.99 -8.73
C ALA A 246 -106.77 9.85 -8.15
N ALA A 247 -106.46 10.94 -7.46
CA ALA A 247 -107.46 11.88 -6.94
C ALA A 247 -108.24 12.58 -8.07
N ALA A 248 -107.57 12.99 -9.15
CA ALA A 248 -108.21 13.59 -10.31
C ALA A 248 -109.16 12.62 -11.02
N LEU A 249 -108.78 11.34 -11.14
CA LEU A 249 -109.63 10.29 -11.71
C LEU A 249 -110.81 9.94 -10.79
N ALA A 250 -110.60 9.90 -9.48
CA ALA A 250 -111.64 9.59 -8.50
C ALA A 250 -112.71 10.70 -8.38
N ALA A 251 -112.38 11.95 -8.72
CA ALA A 251 -113.33 13.07 -8.68
C ALA A 251 -114.52 12.93 -9.66
N GLY A 252 -114.40 12.05 -10.67
CA GLY A 252 -115.46 11.77 -11.64
C GLY A 252 -115.74 12.92 -12.62
N TRP A 253 -116.28 12.59 -13.79
CA TRP A 253 -116.81 13.58 -14.73
C TRP A 253 -118.29 13.84 -14.37
N PHE A 254 -118.67 15.11 -14.16
CA PHE A 254 -120.01 15.55 -13.72
C PHE A 254 -120.50 14.94 -12.38
N PRO A 255 -119.82 15.22 -11.24
CA PRO A 255 -120.25 14.71 -9.95
C PRO A 255 -121.61 15.30 -9.52
N ILE A 256 -122.41 14.51 -8.79
CA ILE A 256 -123.75 14.89 -8.34
C ILE A 256 -123.69 15.54 -6.95
N ILE A 257 -124.28 16.73 -6.81
CA ILE A 257 -124.60 17.39 -5.56
C ILE A 257 -126.10 17.24 -5.30
N THR A 258 -126.49 16.64 -4.17
CA THR A 258 -127.91 16.56 -3.79
C THR A 258 -128.31 17.84 -3.05
N GLU A 259 -129.35 18.51 -3.53
CA GLU A 259 -129.90 19.73 -2.92
C GLU A 259 -131.27 19.43 -2.28
N THR A 260 -131.33 19.47 -0.96
CA THR A 260 -132.51 19.08 -0.18
C THR A 260 -133.31 20.27 0.34
N THR A 261 -132.87 21.51 0.08
CA THR A 261 -133.50 22.73 0.60
C THR A 261 -134.40 23.41 -0.46
N ALA A 262 -135.19 24.38 0.00
CA ALA A 262 -136.08 25.16 -0.86
C ALA A 262 -135.36 26.24 -1.68
N ALA A 263 -134.09 26.54 -1.38
CA ALA A 263 -133.35 27.58 -2.09
C ALA A 263 -131.84 27.35 -2.04
N ARG A 264 -131.16 27.49 -3.19
CA ARG A 264 -129.69 27.50 -3.29
C ARG A 264 -129.25 28.71 -4.11
N VAL A 265 -128.21 29.40 -3.64
CA VAL A 265 -127.43 30.32 -4.47
C VAL A 265 -126.26 29.55 -5.05
N LEU A 266 -126.12 29.55 -6.38
CA LEU A 266 -125.03 28.83 -7.04
C LEU A 266 -123.66 29.40 -6.67
N ALA A 267 -122.67 28.54 -6.48
CA ALA A 267 -121.29 28.94 -6.20
C ALA A 267 -120.30 28.28 -7.16
N LEU A 268 -119.03 28.72 -7.16
CA LEU A 268 -117.98 28.09 -7.99
C LEU A 268 -117.84 26.58 -7.76
N THR A 269 -118.22 26.10 -6.58
CA THR A 269 -118.29 24.67 -6.25
C THR A 269 -119.38 23.91 -7.00
N ASP A 270 -120.25 24.56 -7.77
CA ASP A 270 -121.29 23.91 -8.58
C ASP A 270 -120.91 23.79 -10.05
N ALA A 271 -119.87 24.51 -10.48
CA ALA A 271 -119.39 24.48 -11.86
C ALA A 271 -118.97 23.06 -12.28
N GLY A 272 -119.50 22.59 -13.42
CA GLY A 272 -119.22 21.27 -13.98
C GLY A 272 -119.90 20.11 -13.24
N ARG A 273 -120.92 20.38 -12.42
CA ARG A 273 -121.62 19.40 -11.58
C ARG A 273 -123.11 19.29 -11.89
N GLU A 274 -123.71 18.18 -11.47
CA GLU A 274 -125.17 17.98 -11.47
C GLU A 274 -125.73 18.35 -10.09
N ILE A 275 -126.64 19.33 -10.02
CA ILE A 275 -127.40 19.66 -8.82
C ILE A 275 -128.73 18.91 -8.88
N ARG A 276 -128.86 17.89 -8.05
CA ARG A 276 -130.05 17.05 -7.95
C ARG A 276 -130.96 17.57 -6.84
N CYS A 277 -131.97 18.36 -7.21
CA CYS A 277 -132.90 18.98 -6.27
C CYS A 277 -133.97 17.97 -5.82
N THR A 278 -134.00 17.59 -4.55
CA THR A 278 -134.92 16.57 -4.00
C THR A 278 -135.99 17.14 -3.06
N PHE A 279 -135.96 18.45 -2.78
CA PHE A 279 -136.98 19.08 -1.94
C PHE A 279 -138.39 18.97 -2.56
N ALA A 280 -139.38 18.69 -1.73
CA ALA A 280 -140.75 18.42 -2.19
C ALA A 280 -141.57 19.70 -2.46
N GLY A 281 -141.20 20.83 -1.86
CA GLY A 281 -141.80 22.15 -2.12
C GLY A 281 -141.07 22.90 -3.24
N ALA A 282 -141.58 24.07 -3.65
CA ALA A 282 -140.93 24.87 -4.69
C ALA A 282 -139.45 25.15 -4.36
N VAL A 283 -138.56 24.96 -5.34
CA VAL A 283 -137.10 25.14 -5.19
C VAL A 283 -136.65 26.33 -6.03
N SER A 284 -135.98 27.29 -5.40
CA SER A 284 -135.40 28.46 -6.09
C SER A 284 -133.89 28.30 -6.23
N ILE A 285 -133.39 28.25 -7.45
CA ILE A 285 -131.95 28.22 -7.72
C ILE A 285 -131.50 29.56 -8.28
N THR A 286 -130.76 30.31 -7.49
CA THR A 286 -130.34 31.66 -7.85
C THR A 286 -128.96 31.66 -8.51
N VAL A 287 -128.86 32.28 -9.69
CA VAL A 287 -127.59 32.51 -10.38
C VAL A 287 -127.03 33.87 -9.92
N PRO A 288 -125.95 33.93 -9.13
CA PRO A 288 -125.38 35.20 -8.67
C PRO A 288 -124.64 35.94 -9.80
N PRO A 289 -124.51 37.28 -9.70
CA PRO A 289 -123.71 38.04 -10.65
C PRO A 289 -122.23 37.68 -10.60
N ALA A 290 -121.55 37.86 -11.73
CA ALA A 290 -120.12 37.62 -11.92
C ALA A 290 -119.23 38.46 -10.98
N SER A 291 -119.74 39.59 -10.49
CA SER A 291 -119.06 40.42 -9.48
C SER A 291 -119.06 39.79 -8.09
N SER A 292 -120.03 38.92 -7.78
CA SER A 292 -120.11 38.19 -6.51
C SER A 292 -119.46 36.81 -6.59
N VAL A 293 -119.53 36.16 -7.75
CA VAL A 293 -118.93 34.85 -8.00
C VAL A 293 -118.25 34.88 -9.37
N ALA A 294 -116.92 34.84 -9.38
CA ALA A 294 -116.13 34.92 -10.59
C ALA A 294 -116.17 33.61 -11.39
N TRP A 295 -117.25 33.41 -12.15
CA TRP A 295 -117.42 32.24 -13.01
C TRP A 295 -116.34 32.15 -14.09
N ALA A 296 -115.80 30.96 -14.37
CA ALA A 296 -114.97 30.72 -15.55
C ALA A 296 -115.83 30.76 -16.82
N ASP A 297 -115.23 31.10 -17.97
CA ASP A 297 -115.96 31.08 -19.24
C ASP A 297 -116.42 29.65 -19.57
N HIS A 298 -117.57 29.54 -20.23
CA HIS A 298 -118.20 28.26 -20.57
C HIS A 298 -118.58 27.36 -19.37
N THR A 299 -118.66 27.91 -18.15
CA THR A 299 -119.19 27.18 -16.98
C THR A 299 -120.54 26.56 -17.31
N GLU A 300 -120.71 25.29 -16.94
CA GLU A 300 -121.92 24.52 -17.17
C GLU A 300 -122.37 23.85 -15.90
N ILE A 301 -123.66 23.93 -15.60
CA ILE A 301 -124.26 23.35 -14.40
C ILE A 301 -125.54 22.66 -14.83
N VAL A 302 -125.63 21.37 -14.51
CA VAL A 302 -126.84 20.58 -14.76
C VAL A 302 -127.70 20.64 -13.50
N LEU A 303 -129.01 20.79 -13.65
CA LEU A 303 -129.96 20.74 -12.56
C LEU A 303 -131.03 19.70 -12.85
N VAL A 304 -131.45 18.96 -11.84
CA VAL A 304 -132.48 17.93 -11.97
C VAL A 304 -133.56 18.16 -10.94
N GLN A 305 -134.82 18.23 -11.38
CA GLN A 305 -135.97 18.26 -10.49
C GLN A 305 -136.27 16.85 -9.94
N ALA A 306 -135.38 16.26 -9.14
CA ALA A 306 -135.56 14.89 -8.63
C ALA A 306 -136.73 14.78 -7.62
N GLY A 307 -137.01 15.83 -6.86
CA GLY A 307 -138.14 15.93 -5.93
C GLY A 307 -139.44 16.44 -6.59
N ALA A 308 -140.55 16.34 -5.87
CA ALA A 308 -141.85 16.85 -6.36
C ALA A 308 -141.88 18.38 -6.52
N GLY A 309 -140.97 19.09 -5.86
CA GLY A 309 -140.86 20.54 -5.90
C GLY A 309 -140.41 21.08 -7.24
N GLN A 310 -141.15 22.02 -7.83
CA GLN A 310 -140.76 22.66 -9.08
C GLN A 310 -139.48 23.50 -8.88
N VAL A 311 -138.44 23.21 -9.65
CA VAL A 311 -137.19 23.99 -9.68
C VAL A 311 -137.39 25.22 -10.56
N THR A 312 -137.12 26.39 -10.01
CA THR A 312 -137.17 27.70 -10.67
C THR A 312 -135.79 28.33 -10.67
N ILE A 313 -135.31 28.73 -11.84
CA ILE A 313 -134.07 29.49 -11.98
C ILE A 313 -134.36 30.96 -11.74
N VAL A 314 -133.63 31.56 -10.81
CA VAL A 314 -133.79 32.95 -10.40
C VAL A 314 -132.55 33.74 -10.83
N PRO A 315 -132.67 34.75 -11.70
CA PRO A 315 -131.56 35.64 -11.99
C PRO A 315 -131.21 36.48 -10.76
N GLY A 316 -129.93 36.50 -10.38
CA GLY A 316 -129.40 37.48 -9.43
C GLY A 316 -129.37 38.89 -10.04
N ALA A 317 -128.91 39.87 -9.25
CA ALA A 317 -128.87 41.26 -9.69
C ALA A 317 -128.01 41.44 -10.96
N GLY A 318 -128.60 41.94 -12.04
CA GLY A 318 -127.91 42.17 -13.31
C GLY A 318 -127.59 40.91 -14.12
N VAL A 319 -128.08 39.73 -13.71
CA VAL A 319 -127.95 38.47 -14.46
C VAL A 319 -129.10 38.32 -15.44
N THR A 320 -128.77 37.94 -16.68
CA THR A 320 -129.74 37.60 -17.72
C THR A 320 -129.72 36.09 -17.96
N ILE A 321 -130.89 35.45 -17.89
CA ILE A 321 -131.06 34.03 -18.25
C ILE A 321 -131.89 33.96 -19.54
N ASN A 322 -131.26 33.58 -20.64
CA ASN A 322 -131.94 33.35 -21.90
C ASN A 322 -132.67 32.02 -21.84
N SER A 323 -133.96 32.03 -22.14
CA SER A 323 -134.78 30.83 -22.21
C SER A 323 -135.76 30.95 -23.38
N SER A 324 -135.97 29.84 -24.10
CA SER A 324 -137.00 29.75 -25.13
C SER A 324 -138.41 29.58 -24.55
N GLU A 325 -138.51 29.30 -23.25
CA GLU A 325 -139.73 29.01 -22.50
C GLU A 325 -139.69 29.76 -21.15
N THR A 326 -140.31 29.23 -20.10
CA THR A 326 -140.20 29.75 -18.74
C THR A 326 -138.82 29.47 -18.10
N LEU A 327 -138.52 30.07 -16.94
CA LEU A 327 -137.35 29.74 -16.11
C LEU A 327 -137.62 28.59 -15.12
N LYS A 328 -138.65 27.78 -15.38
CA LYS A 328 -139.10 26.70 -14.51
C LYS A 328 -138.91 25.36 -15.17
N SER A 329 -138.56 24.36 -14.37
CA SER A 329 -138.59 22.95 -14.78
C SER A 329 -140.01 22.51 -15.16
N ALA A 330 -140.10 21.61 -16.15
CA ALA A 330 -141.38 21.15 -16.69
C ALA A 330 -142.17 20.28 -15.72
N LYS A 331 -141.50 19.32 -15.08
CA LYS A 331 -142.10 18.28 -14.22
C LYS A 331 -141.01 17.58 -13.40
N GLN A 332 -141.42 16.74 -12.45
CA GLN A 332 -140.49 15.87 -11.73
C GLN A 332 -139.65 15.05 -12.71
N TYR A 333 -138.35 14.98 -12.43
CA TYR A 333 -137.26 14.41 -13.22
C TYR A 333 -136.82 15.20 -14.46
N ALA A 334 -137.35 16.41 -14.66
CA ALA A 334 -136.85 17.30 -15.70
C ALA A 334 -135.38 17.69 -15.46
N TYR A 335 -134.57 17.57 -16.51
CA TYR A 335 -133.20 18.08 -16.55
C TYR A 335 -133.18 19.48 -17.14
N LEU A 336 -132.41 20.36 -16.50
CA LEU A 336 -132.11 21.71 -16.96
C LEU A 336 -130.59 21.86 -17.07
N GLY A 337 -130.11 22.53 -18.12
CA GLY A 337 -128.70 22.86 -18.28
C GLY A 337 -128.52 24.37 -18.26
N LEU A 338 -127.71 24.89 -17.35
CA LEU A 338 -127.27 26.28 -17.35
C LEU A 338 -125.90 26.37 -17.99
N LYS A 339 -125.79 27.09 -19.11
CA LYS A 339 -124.53 27.35 -19.79
C LYS A 339 -124.20 28.82 -19.75
N ARG A 340 -123.06 29.18 -19.17
CA ARG A 340 -122.58 30.56 -19.23
C ARG A 340 -122.06 30.86 -20.64
N VAL A 341 -122.61 31.90 -21.26
CA VAL A 341 -122.26 32.33 -22.63
C VAL A 341 -121.60 33.70 -22.69
N ALA A 342 -121.77 34.53 -21.65
CA ALA A 342 -121.00 35.77 -21.46
C ALA A 342 -120.94 36.18 -19.98
N ALA A 343 -120.33 37.32 -19.66
CA ALA A 343 -120.43 37.91 -18.32
C ALA A 343 -121.89 38.21 -17.97
N ASN A 344 -122.38 37.69 -16.85
CA ASN A 344 -123.78 37.80 -16.41
C ASN A 344 -124.86 37.29 -17.38
N VAL A 345 -124.49 36.54 -18.43
CA VAL A 345 -125.45 35.96 -19.39
C VAL A 345 -125.32 34.45 -19.42
N TRP A 346 -126.45 33.77 -19.22
CA TRP A 346 -126.55 32.31 -19.24
C TRP A 346 -127.68 31.86 -20.15
N ASP A 347 -127.46 30.78 -20.87
CA ASP A 347 -128.49 30.08 -21.63
C ASP A 347 -129.05 28.94 -20.79
N LEU A 348 -130.37 28.89 -20.65
CA LEU A 348 -131.08 27.79 -20.02
C LEU A 348 -131.55 26.79 -21.08
N THR A 349 -131.11 25.55 -20.96
CA THR A 349 -131.41 24.41 -21.84
C THR A 349 -132.16 23.31 -21.07
N GLY A 350 -132.76 22.34 -21.75
CA GLY A 350 -133.48 21.22 -21.13
C GLY A 350 -135.01 21.37 -21.05
N GLU A 351 -135.63 20.55 -20.19
CA GLU A 351 -137.08 20.36 -20.07
C GLU A 351 -137.71 21.43 -19.17
N ARG A 352 -138.21 22.50 -19.81
CA ARG A 352 -138.86 23.63 -19.13
C ARG A 352 -140.37 23.60 -19.25
N GLN A 353 -141.04 24.21 -18.27
CA GLN A 353 -142.48 24.41 -18.34
C GLN A 353 -142.81 25.28 -19.56
N ILE A 354 -143.79 24.82 -20.35
CA ILE A 354 -144.33 25.53 -21.51
C ILE A 354 -144.99 26.82 -21.03
N ALA A 355 -144.64 27.93 -21.69
CA ALA A 355 -145.10 29.28 -21.35
C ALA A 355 -146.61 29.50 -21.58
#